data_AF-A0A4C1W0P4-F1
#
_entry.id   AF-A0A4C1W0P4-F1
#
_cell.length_a   1.000
_cell.length_b   1.000
_cell.length_c   1.000
_cell.angle_alpha   90.00
_cell.angle_beta   90.00
_cell.angle_gamma   90.00
#
_symmetry.space_group_name_H-M   'P 1'
#
loop_
_entity.id
_entity.type
_entity.pdbx_description
1 polymer ?
#
loop_
_entity_poly.entity_id
_entity_poly.type
_entity_poly.pdbx_seq_one_letter_code
_entity_poly.pdbx_strand_id
1 'polypeptide(L)'
;MSESILADVIILVIKTASKETSKVMNESSKTLANLPRFCGNVNEWIAFRSVYNDTSGLFSYVQNVARIREALSGEARETCEALIYTKTDPLQIMRVLEHRFGRPDAIIKQELYKLRRMTPMNNEIRNISSFANKVNNCVPAIRTLNKLRYLSAPEMNDDIVDKFNDILKFKWCEYKDSQDNNEPELVMLSTFLNKIADQCSASMPIEKGSSQSSRPALDRRPRRTNAINNMRYNGSNSNSHTTL
;
A
#
# COMPACT_ATOMS: atom_id res chain seq x y z
N MET A 1 -23.61 50.21 23.79
CA MET A 1 -23.40 49.51 22.50
C MET A 1 -24.77 49.10 21.99
N SER A 2 -25.05 49.27 20.70
CA SER A 2 -26.39 49.08 20.12
C SER A 2 -26.70 47.61 19.84
N GLU A 3 -27.96 47.21 19.99
CA GLU A 3 -28.45 45.83 19.78
C GLU A 3 -28.13 45.28 18.39
N SER A 4 -28.07 46.15 17.36
CA SER A 4 -27.68 45.80 15.99
C SER A 4 -26.35 45.03 15.92
N ILE A 5 -25.34 45.46 16.71
CA ILE A 5 -24.01 44.83 16.68
C ILE A 5 -24.07 43.41 17.24
N LEU A 6 -24.92 43.17 18.25
CA LEU A 6 -25.10 41.85 18.83
C LEU A 6 -25.81 40.90 17.86
N ALA A 7 -26.82 41.39 17.14
CA ALA A 7 -27.54 40.62 16.13
C ALA A 7 -26.62 40.20 14.96
N ASP A 8 -25.80 41.12 14.44
CA ASP A 8 -24.86 40.83 13.36
C ASP A 8 -23.79 39.79 13.76
N VAL A 9 -23.27 39.88 15.00
CA VAL A 9 -22.33 38.88 15.54
C VAL A 9 -22.97 37.50 15.66
N ILE A 10 -24.22 37.41 16.14
CA ILE A 10 -24.95 36.14 16.24
C ILE A 10 -25.18 35.53 14.85
N ILE A 11 -25.63 36.32 13.87
CA ILE A 11 -25.84 35.85 12.49
C ILE A 11 -24.51 35.39 11.86
N LEU A 12 -23.40 36.07 12.12
CA LEU A 12 -22.08 35.68 11.64
C LEU A 12 -21.64 34.34 12.24
N VAL A 13 -21.79 34.15 13.56
CA VAL A 13 -21.44 32.91 14.27
C VAL A 13 -22.30 31.73 13.81
N ILE A 14 -23.60 31.94 13.58
CA ILE A 14 -24.47 30.89 13.04
C ILE A 14 -24.04 30.52 11.61
N LYS A 15 -23.72 31.51 10.76
CA LYS A 15 -23.22 31.26 9.40
C LYS A 15 -21.87 30.55 9.37
N THR A 16 -20.92 30.90 10.24
CA THR A 16 -19.64 30.17 10.33
C THR A 16 -19.84 28.76 10.83
N ALA A 17 -20.61 28.54 11.90
CA ALA A 17 -20.92 27.21 12.42
C ALA A 17 -21.65 26.32 11.39
N SER A 18 -22.62 26.86 10.62
CA SER A 18 -23.26 26.12 9.52
C SER A 18 -22.30 25.80 8.37
N LYS A 19 -21.35 26.70 8.06
CA LYS A 19 -20.33 26.48 7.02
C LYS A 19 -19.28 25.46 7.45
N GLU A 20 -18.92 25.44 8.73
CA GLU A 20 -17.97 24.50 9.33
C GLU A 20 -18.57 23.10 9.41
N THR A 21 -19.79 22.97 9.95
CA THR A 21 -20.52 21.68 10.01
C THR A 21 -20.80 21.09 8.64
N SER A 22 -21.24 21.90 7.66
CA SER A 22 -21.44 21.43 6.28
C SER A 22 -20.12 21.07 5.57
N LYS A 23 -19.00 21.71 5.90
CA LYS A 23 -17.68 21.31 5.40
C LYS A 23 -17.21 19.99 6.01
N VAL A 24 -17.25 19.85 7.33
CA VAL A 24 -16.82 18.64 8.06
C VAL A 24 -17.65 17.42 7.67
N MET A 25 -18.98 17.56 7.54
CA MET A 25 -19.87 16.47 7.10
C MET A 25 -19.66 16.08 5.63
N ASN A 26 -19.25 17.02 4.78
CA ASN A 26 -18.92 16.77 3.37
C ASN A 26 -17.54 16.12 3.20
N GLU A 27 -16.55 16.49 4.01
CA GLU A 27 -15.20 15.91 3.96
C GLU A 27 -15.13 14.49 4.55
N SER A 28 -15.88 14.19 5.61
CA SER A 28 -16.03 12.80 6.09
C SER A 28 -16.79 11.91 5.10
N SER A 29 -17.80 12.44 4.42
CA SER A 29 -18.56 11.70 3.38
C SER A 29 -17.74 11.37 2.13
N LYS A 30 -16.84 12.28 1.69
CA LYS A 30 -16.03 12.09 0.46
C LYS A 30 -15.11 10.87 0.53
N THR A 31 -14.51 10.60 1.69
CA THR A 31 -13.52 9.52 1.85
C THR A 31 -14.19 8.14 1.95
N LEU A 32 -15.41 8.07 2.50
CA LEU A 32 -16.21 6.83 2.55
C LEU A 32 -16.90 6.50 1.22
N ALA A 33 -17.08 7.51 0.34
CA ALA A 33 -17.90 7.40 -0.86
C ALA A 33 -17.17 6.93 -2.13
N ASN A 34 -15.85 7.03 -2.19
CA ASN A 34 -15.11 6.77 -3.44
C ASN A 34 -14.76 5.28 -3.61
N LEU A 35 -14.97 4.75 -4.82
CA LEU A 35 -14.47 3.42 -5.19
C LEU A 35 -12.94 3.47 -5.32
N PRO A 36 -12.22 2.39 -4.99
CA PRO A 36 -10.78 2.33 -5.24
C PRO A 36 -10.51 2.42 -6.74
N ARG A 37 -9.40 3.06 -7.15
CA ARG A 37 -9.03 3.12 -8.56
C ARG A 37 -8.80 1.70 -9.09
N PHE A 38 -9.35 1.42 -10.27
CA PHE A 38 -9.22 0.13 -10.95
C PHE A 38 -8.68 0.34 -12.36
N CYS A 39 -7.56 -0.31 -12.68
CA CYS A 39 -6.87 -0.16 -13.96
C CYS A 39 -7.07 -1.32 -14.95
N GLY A 40 -7.73 -2.41 -14.50
CA GLY A 40 -7.82 -3.69 -15.21
C GLY A 40 -6.95 -4.79 -14.60
N ASN A 41 -6.12 -4.45 -13.62
CA ASN A 41 -5.32 -5.43 -12.87
C ASN A 41 -6.24 -6.37 -12.08
N VAL A 42 -6.28 -7.63 -12.51
CA VAL A 42 -7.09 -8.72 -11.96
C VAL A 42 -6.98 -8.87 -10.42
N ASN A 43 -5.86 -8.48 -9.81
CA ASN A 43 -5.69 -8.49 -8.34
C ASN A 43 -6.54 -7.42 -7.62
N GLU A 44 -6.77 -6.27 -8.24
CA GLU A 44 -7.55 -5.15 -7.69
C GLU A 44 -9.06 -5.45 -7.75
N TRP A 45 -9.49 -6.38 -8.63
CA TRP A 45 -10.90 -6.66 -8.87
C TRP A 45 -11.68 -7.04 -7.61
N ILE A 46 -11.12 -7.89 -6.75
CA ILE A 46 -11.82 -8.35 -5.53
C ILE A 46 -12.05 -7.19 -4.57
N ALA A 47 -11.05 -6.32 -4.37
CA ALA A 47 -11.19 -5.12 -3.54
C ALA A 47 -12.18 -4.13 -4.14
N PHE A 48 -12.08 -3.86 -5.46
CA PHE A 48 -13.00 -2.98 -6.18
C PHE A 48 -14.46 -3.45 -6.08
N ARG A 49 -14.70 -4.74 -6.32
CA ARG A 49 -16.03 -5.35 -6.26
C ARG A 49 -16.61 -5.34 -4.84
N SER A 50 -15.80 -5.61 -3.81
CA SER A 50 -16.26 -5.52 -2.41
C SER A 50 -16.74 -4.11 -2.10
N VAL A 51 -15.87 -3.10 -2.25
CA VAL A 51 -16.21 -1.71 -1.92
C VAL A 51 -17.39 -1.22 -2.75
N TYR A 52 -17.51 -1.64 -4.02
CA TYR A 52 -18.71 -1.35 -4.80
C TYR A 52 -19.97 -1.97 -4.18
N ASN A 53 -19.98 -3.28 -3.92
CA ASN A 53 -21.14 -3.96 -3.34
C ASN A 53 -21.55 -3.33 -2.00
N ASP A 54 -20.58 -3.16 -1.08
CA ASP A 54 -20.76 -2.65 0.28
C ASP A 54 -21.36 -1.24 0.31
N THR A 55 -21.04 -0.41 -0.69
CA THR A 55 -21.47 0.99 -0.75
C THR A 55 -22.58 1.27 -1.76
N SER A 56 -22.86 0.36 -2.70
CA SER A 56 -23.75 0.61 -3.85
C SER A 56 -25.15 1.08 -3.46
N GLY A 57 -25.72 0.51 -2.39
CA GLY A 57 -27.04 0.87 -1.87
C GLY A 57 -27.16 2.28 -1.28
N LEU A 58 -26.05 2.97 -1.03
CA LEU A 58 -26.01 4.34 -0.51
C LEU A 58 -26.17 5.41 -1.63
N PHE A 59 -26.17 5.00 -2.90
CA PHE A 59 -26.12 5.89 -4.05
C PHE A 59 -27.21 5.57 -5.07
N SER A 60 -27.74 6.61 -5.70
CA SER A 60 -28.58 6.44 -6.88
C SER A 60 -27.79 5.81 -8.03
N TYR A 61 -28.53 5.22 -8.97
CA TYR A 61 -28.00 4.66 -10.22
C TYR A 61 -26.98 5.58 -10.92
N VAL A 62 -27.33 6.85 -11.11
CA VAL A 62 -26.49 7.84 -11.82
C VAL A 62 -25.21 8.13 -11.02
N GLN A 63 -25.31 8.21 -9.69
CA GLN A 63 -24.15 8.37 -8.83
C GLN A 63 -23.23 7.13 -8.89
N ASN A 64 -23.77 5.90 -8.90
CA ASN A 64 -22.96 4.69 -9.04
C ASN A 64 -22.26 4.62 -10.40
N VAL A 65 -22.92 4.96 -11.51
CA VAL A 65 -22.26 5.07 -12.83
C VAL A 65 -21.13 6.11 -12.80
N ALA A 66 -21.35 7.28 -12.20
CA ALA A 66 -20.30 8.30 -12.05
C ALA A 66 -19.12 7.81 -11.19
N ARG A 67 -19.39 7.18 -10.04
CA ARG A 67 -18.36 6.60 -9.15
C ARG A 67 -17.51 5.56 -9.87
N ILE A 68 -18.13 4.66 -10.64
CA ILE A 68 -17.40 3.68 -11.47
C ILE A 68 -16.54 4.43 -12.49
N ARG A 69 -17.11 5.38 -13.25
CA ARG A 69 -16.40 6.13 -14.30
C ARG A 69 -15.16 6.89 -13.81
N GLU A 70 -15.20 7.46 -12.61
CA GLU A 70 -14.05 8.15 -11.99
C GLU A 70 -12.97 7.17 -11.49
N ALA A 71 -13.38 5.97 -11.06
CA ALA A 71 -12.48 4.93 -10.59
C ALA A 71 -11.82 4.12 -11.73
N LEU A 72 -12.48 3.99 -12.88
CA LEU A 72 -11.95 3.25 -14.03
C LEU A 72 -10.85 4.03 -14.78
N SER A 73 -9.75 3.32 -15.00
CA SER A 73 -8.57 3.76 -15.78
C SER A 73 -8.03 2.62 -16.63
N GLY A 74 -7.15 2.93 -17.60
CA GLY A 74 -6.49 1.93 -18.47
C GLY A 74 -7.46 0.97 -19.16
N GLU A 75 -7.05 -0.30 -19.25
CA GLU A 75 -7.79 -1.38 -19.91
C GLU A 75 -9.22 -1.55 -19.36
N ALA A 76 -9.43 -1.32 -18.06
CA ALA A 76 -10.77 -1.39 -17.48
C ALA A 76 -11.69 -0.27 -17.98
N ARG A 77 -11.16 0.93 -18.22
CA ARG A 77 -11.92 2.05 -18.80
C ARG A 77 -12.27 1.78 -20.26
N GLU A 78 -11.30 1.31 -21.05
CA GLU A 78 -11.49 0.93 -22.46
C GLU A 78 -12.56 -0.16 -22.61
N THR A 79 -12.54 -1.18 -21.74
CA THR A 79 -13.54 -2.26 -21.72
C THR A 79 -14.98 -1.75 -21.59
N CYS A 80 -15.17 -0.64 -20.87
CA CYS A 80 -16.48 -0.09 -20.55
C CYS A 80 -16.77 1.24 -21.25
N GLU A 81 -15.94 1.66 -22.21
CA GLU A 81 -16.00 3.01 -22.81
C GLU A 81 -17.40 3.34 -23.36
N ALA A 82 -17.98 2.45 -24.18
CA ALA A 82 -19.33 2.65 -24.70
C ALA A 82 -20.42 2.63 -23.62
N LEU A 83 -20.18 1.97 -22.47
CA LEU A 83 -21.15 1.75 -21.40
C LEU A 83 -21.19 2.89 -20.36
N ILE A 84 -20.04 3.54 -20.10
CA ILE A 84 -19.93 4.64 -19.11
C ILE A 84 -20.48 5.98 -19.62
N TYR A 85 -20.76 6.10 -20.91
CA TYR A 85 -21.31 7.31 -21.55
C TYR A 85 -22.77 7.16 -22.02
N THR A 86 -23.36 5.96 -21.94
CA THR A 86 -24.77 5.69 -22.25
C THR A 86 -25.64 5.61 -20.98
N LYS A 87 -26.97 5.62 -21.13
CA LYS A 87 -27.91 5.38 -20.01
C LYS A 87 -27.92 3.88 -19.66
N THR A 88 -26.88 3.43 -18.96
CA THR A 88 -26.56 2.01 -18.81
C THR A 88 -26.55 1.54 -17.37
N ASP A 89 -26.98 0.28 -17.23
CA ASP A 89 -26.78 -0.61 -16.09
C ASP A 89 -25.49 -0.38 -15.26
N PRO A 90 -25.43 0.23 -14.05
CA PRO A 90 -24.21 0.12 -13.25
C PRO A 90 -23.92 -1.35 -12.90
N LEU A 91 -24.93 -2.21 -12.76
CA LEU A 91 -24.74 -3.66 -12.68
C LEU A 91 -24.29 -4.24 -14.03
N GLN A 92 -24.75 -3.74 -15.18
CA GLN A 92 -24.24 -4.12 -16.50
C GLN A 92 -22.75 -3.78 -16.67
N ILE A 93 -22.31 -2.60 -16.21
CA ILE A 93 -20.88 -2.23 -16.20
C ILE A 93 -20.12 -3.20 -15.30
N MET A 94 -20.59 -3.47 -14.08
CA MET A 94 -19.97 -4.43 -13.16
C MET A 94 -19.91 -5.85 -13.74
N ARG A 95 -20.94 -6.33 -14.45
CA ARG A 95 -20.94 -7.64 -15.12
C ARG A 95 -19.88 -7.73 -16.22
N VAL A 96 -19.68 -6.67 -16.99
CA VAL A 96 -18.66 -6.63 -18.05
C VAL A 96 -17.25 -6.64 -17.45
N LEU A 97 -17.02 -5.86 -16.39
CA LEU A 97 -15.76 -5.91 -15.64
C LEU A 97 -15.53 -7.29 -14.98
N GLU A 98 -16.56 -7.91 -14.42
CA GLU A 98 -16.48 -9.25 -13.83
C GLU A 98 -16.16 -10.33 -14.87
N HIS A 99 -16.77 -10.24 -16.06
CA HIS A 99 -16.51 -11.18 -17.15
C HIS A 99 -15.06 -11.10 -17.65
N ARG A 100 -14.48 -9.90 -17.75
CA ARG A 100 -13.11 -9.71 -18.24
C ARG A 100 -12.05 -9.93 -17.16
N PHE A 101 -12.23 -9.33 -15.98
CA PHE A 101 -11.21 -9.26 -14.93
C PHE A 101 -11.53 -10.10 -13.69
N GLY A 102 -12.78 -10.52 -13.51
CA GLY A 102 -13.23 -11.26 -12.32
C GLY A 102 -13.16 -12.78 -12.41
N ARG A 103 -12.60 -13.33 -13.49
CA ARG A 103 -12.53 -14.79 -13.73
C ARG A 103 -11.67 -15.46 -12.65
N PRO A 104 -12.20 -16.36 -11.79
CA PRO A 104 -11.45 -16.93 -10.66
C PRO A 104 -10.12 -17.60 -11.03
N ASP A 105 -10.09 -18.35 -12.15
CA ASP A 105 -8.85 -18.99 -12.62
C ASP A 105 -7.81 -17.97 -13.12
N ALA A 106 -8.21 -16.77 -13.57
CA ALA A 106 -7.28 -15.71 -13.95
C ALA A 106 -6.68 -15.03 -12.70
N ILE A 107 -7.50 -14.76 -11.67
CA ILE A 107 -7.04 -14.19 -10.40
C ILE A 107 -6.02 -15.12 -9.75
N ILE A 108 -6.31 -16.42 -9.68
CA ILE A 108 -5.38 -17.38 -9.08
C ILE A 108 -4.12 -17.52 -9.91
N LYS A 109 -4.20 -17.61 -11.24
CA LYS A 109 -3.00 -17.64 -12.10
C LYS A 109 -2.10 -16.42 -11.89
N GLN A 110 -2.69 -15.24 -11.71
CA GLN A 110 -1.94 -14.02 -11.42
C GLN A 110 -1.30 -14.04 -10.03
N GLU A 111 -1.98 -14.58 -9.02
CA GLU A 111 -1.44 -14.72 -7.67
C GLU A 111 -0.28 -15.73 -7.63
N LEU A 112 -0.46 -16.91 -8.23
CA LEU A 112 0.58 -17.93 -8.41
C LEU A 112 1.78 -17.40 -9.22
N TYR A 113 1.55 -16.52 -10.21
CA TYR A 113 2.62 -15.86 -10.94
C TYR A 113 3.47 -14.92 -10.08
N LYS A 114 2.89 -14.27 -9.05
CA LYS A 114 3.67 -13.50 -8.07
C LYS A 114 4.59 -14.40 -7.26
N LEU A 115 4.13 -15.59 -6.84
CA LEU A 115 4.95 -16.57 -6.13
C LEU A 115 6.14 -17.02 -6.99
N ARG A 116 5.89 -17.40 -8.23
CA ARG A 116 6.94 -17.76 -9.21
C ARG A 116 7.99 -16.68 -9.41
N ARG A 117 7.60 -15.40 -9.32
CA ARG A 117 8.50 -14.24 -9.46
C ARG A 117 9.12 -13.74 -8.15
N MET A 118 8.95 -14.45 -7.03
CA MET A 118 9.71 -14.16 -5.82
C MET A 118 11.21 -14.38 -6.07
N THR A 119 12.02 -13.42 -5.64
CA THR A 119 13.48 -13.55 -5.56
C THR A 119 13.82 -14.73 -4.65
N PRO A 120 14.82 -15.58 -4.99
CA PRO A 120 15.38 -16.54 -4.05
C PRO A 120 15.79 -15.88 -2.73
N MET A 121 15.60 -16.58 -1.63
CA MET A 121 15.97 -16.07 -0.32
C MET A 121 17.51 -16.02 -0.24
N ASN A 122 18.06 -14.83 0.05
CA ASN A 122 19.45 -14.72 0.45
C ASN A 122 19.64 -15.41 1.83
N ASN A 123 20.88 -15.58 2.27
CA ASN A 123 21.17 -16.22 3.58
C ASN A 123 20.73 -15.36 4.79
N GLU A 124 20.10 -14.21 4.57
CA GLU A 124 19.59 -13.33 5.62
C GLU A 124 18.19 -13.74 6.06
N ILE A 125 18.13 -14.33 7.26
CA ILE A 125 16.90 -14.74 7.95
C ILE A 125 15.84 -13.61 8.00
N ARG A 126 16.26 -12.34 8.00
CA ARG A 126 15.39 -11.15 8.00
C ARG A 126 14.33 -11.14 6.87
N ASN A 127 14.58 -11.80 5.75
CA ASN A 127 13.67 -11.81 4.61
C ASN A 127 12.56 -12.88 4.68
N ILE A 128 12.61 -13.79 5.66
CA ILE A 128 11.66 -14.91 5.74
C ILE A 128 10.21 -14.47 5.95
N SER A 129 9.95 -13.46 6.79
CA SER A 129 8.59 -12.97 7.06
C SER A 129 7.96 -12.33 5.83
N SER A 130 8.75 -11.65 4.98
CA SER A 130 8.29 -11.10 3.70
C SER A 130 7.94 -12.20 2.69
N PHE A 131 8.70 -13.30 2.71
CA PHE A 131 8.46 -14.47 1.89
C PHE A 131 7.20 -15.23 2.36
N ALA A 132 7.10 -15.50 3.66
CA ALA A 132 5.94 -16.13 4.30
C ALA A 132 4.65 -15.37 3.98
N ASN A 133 4.63 -14.05 4.16
CA ASN A 133 3.47 -13.20 3.86
C ASN A 133 2.97 -13.33 2.42
N LYS A 134 3.86 -13.54 1.43
CA LYS A 134 3.45 -13.73 0.03
C LYS A 134 2.74 -15.07 -0.17
N VAL A 135 3.28 -16.15 0.38
CA VAL A 135 2.64 -17.48 0.35
C VAL A 135 1.31 -17.47 1.11
N ASN A 136 1.28 -16.83 2.29
CA ASN A 136 0.09 -16.68 3.14
C ASN A 136 -1.05 -15.91 2.47
N ASN A 137 -0.79 -15.01 1.51
CA ASN A 137 -1.85 -14.34 0.78
C ASN A 137 -2.52 -15.24 -0.27
N CYS A 138 -1.80 -16.24 -0.77
CA CYS A 138 -2.26 -17.10 -1.86
C CYS A 138 -3.26 -18.15 -1.40
N VAL A 139 -3.01 -18.79 -0.24
CA VAL A 139 -3.88 -19.86 0.29
C VAL A 139 -5.32 -19.35 0.58
N PRO A 140 -5.54 -18.21 1.28
CA PRO A 140 -6.86 -17.61 1.43
C PRO A 140 -7.49 -17.19 0.10
N ALA A 141 -6.71 -16.62 -0.82
CA ALA A 141 -7.24 -16.22 -2.13
C ALA A 141 -7.81 -17.42 -2.92
N ILE A 142 -7.09 -18.55 -2.94
CA ILE A 142 -7.54 -19.78 -3.61
C ILE A 142 -8.78 -20.39 -2.91
N ARG A 143 -8.86 -20.32 -1.58
CA ARG A 143 -10.02 -20.75 -0.79
C ARG A 143 -11.26 -19.88 -1.05
N THR A 144 -11.12 -18.56 -0.97
CA THR A 144 -12.20 -17.58 -1.23
C THR A 144 -12.76 -17.70 -2.66
N LEU A 145 -11.91 -18.02 -3.63
CA LEU A 145 -12.31 -18.22 -5.03
C LEU A 145 -12.83 -19.65 -5.33
N ASN A 146 -12.88 -20.53 -4.32
CA ASN A 146 -13.34 -21.91 -4.38
C ASN A 146 -12.69 -22.74 -5.52
N LYS A 147 -11.35 -22.71 -5.59
CA LYS A 147 -10.58 -23.46 -6.59
C LYS A 147 -9.48 -24.30 -5.94
N LEU A 148 -9.89 -25.10 -4.95
CA LEU A 148 -9.00 -25.84 -4.04
C LEU A 148 -7.94 -26.70 -4.74
N ARG A 149 -8.18 -27.15 -5.97
CA ARG A 149 -7.19 -27.85 -6.82
C ARG A 149 -5.83 -27.16 -6.94
N TYR A 150 -5.78 -25.83 -6.86
CA TYR A 150 -4.52 -25.07 -6.94
C TYR A 150 -3.69 -25.11 -5.64
N LEU A 151 -4.26 -25.59 -4.51
CA LEU A 151 -3.51 -25.81 -3.28
C LEU A 151 -2.66 -27.10 -3.31
N SER A 152 -3.02 -28.03 -4.20
CA SER A 152 -2.38 -29.35 -4.37
C SER A 152 -1.58 -29.46 -5.67
N ALA A 153 -1.17 -28.33 -6.27
CA ALA A 153 -0.37 -28.31 -7.49
C ALA A 153 1.12 -28.48 -7.12
N PRO A 154 1.74 -29.67 -7.33
CA PRO A 154 3.10 -29.94 -6.85
C PRO A 154 4.13 -29.00 -7.48
N GLU A 155 3.92 -28.62 -8.76
CA GLU A 155 4.84 -27.74 -9.49
C GLU A 155 4.96 -26.37 -8.83
N MET A 156 3.91 -25.90 -8.15
CA MET A 156 3.94 -24.65 -7.39
C MET A 156 4.77 -24.77 -6.12
N ASN A 157 4.82 -25.93 -5.49
CA ASN A 157 5.62 -26.14 -4.29
C ASN A 157 7.10 -26.23 -4.67
N ASP A 158 7.42 -26.95 -5.75
CA ASP A 158 8.78 -27.01 -6.31
C ASP A 158 9.27 -25.60 -6.69
N ASP A 159 8.45 -24.82 -7.43
CA ASP A 159 8.72 -23.41 -7.77
C ASP A 159 9.05 -22.53 -6.54
N ILE A 160 8.48 -22.84 -5.36
CA ILE A 160 8.68 -22.08 -4.11
C ILE A 160 9.87 -22.62 -3.32
N VAL A 161 10.02 -23.94 -3.22
CA VAL A 161 11.11 -24.61 -2.48
C VAL A 161 12.45 -24.36 -3.17
N ASP A 162 12.50 -24.26 -4.50
CA ASP A 162 13.72 -23.89 -5.22
C ASP A 162 14.25 -22.51 -4.85
N LYS A 163 13.39 -21.63 -4.33
CA LYS A 163 13.74 -20.29 -3.84
C LYS A 163 14.23 -20.28 -2.39
N PHE A 164 14.16 -21.40 -1.68
CA PHE A 164 14.69 -21.53 -0.32
C PHE A 164 16.22 -21.62 -0.35
N ASN A 165 16.86 -21.15 0.71
CA ASN A 165 18.26 -21.52 1.00
C ASN A 165 18.33 -22.97 1.53
N ASP A 166 19.52 -23.57 1.52
CA ASP A 166 19.69 -25.00 1.83
C ASP A 166 19.23 -25.38 3.24
N ILE A 167 19.38 -24.45 4.21
CA ILE A 167 18.91 -24.63 5.59
C ILE A 167 17.38 -24.77 5.64
N LEU A 168 16.66 -23.97 4.85
CA LEU A 168 15.21 -24.06 4.74
C LEU A 168 14.75 -25.27 3.93
N LYS A 169 15.50 -25.67 2.87
CA LYS A 169 15.23 -26.92 2.14
C LYS A 169 15.33 -28.13 3.06
N PHE A 170 16.38 -28.20 3.89
CA PHE A 170 16.56 -29.26 4.89
C PHE A 170 15.41 -29.28 5.91
N LYS A 171 15.12 -28.14 6.56
CA LYS A 171 14.01 -28.03 7.51
C LYS A 171 12.63 -28.33 6.91
N TRP A 172 12.44 -28.04 5.63
CA TRP A 172 11.21 -28.36 4.91
C TRP A 172 11.06 -29.87 4.70
N CYS A 173 12.14 -30.60 4.41
CA CYS A 173 12.13 -32.06 4.34
C CYS A 173 11.76 -32.66 5.72
N GLU A 174 12.45 -32.26 6.79
CA GLU A 174 12.11 -32.67 8.17
C GLU A 174 10.65 -32.37 8.52
N TYR A 175 10.12 -31.23 8.06
CA TYR A 175 8.72 -30.88 8.28
C TYR A 175 7.78 -31.80 7.50
N LYS A 176 8.00 -32.04 6.20
CA LYS A 176 7.17 -32.96 5.39
C LYS A 176 7.15 -34.36 5.99
N ASP A 177 8.31 -34.90 6.37
CA ASP A 177 8.44 -36.27 6.91
C ASP A 177 7.75 -36.42 8.29
N SER A 178 7.47 -35.31 8.98
CA SER A 178 6.76 -35.28 10.28
C SER A 178 5.27 -34.94 10.18
N GLN A 179 4.70 -34.82 8.97
CA GLN A 179 3.26 -34.58 8.79
C GLN A 179 2.52 -35.86 8.36
N ASP A 180 1.71 -36.41 9.27
CA ASP A 180 0.78 -37.52 8.99
C ASP A 180 -0.51 -37.07 8.25
N ASN A 181 -0.62 -35.79 7.87
CA ASN A 181 -1.85 -35.24 7.31
C ASN A 181 -1.86 -35.28 5.77
N ASN A 182 -3.07 -35.41 5.21
CA ASN A 182 -3.30 -35.30 3.77
C ASN A 182 -3.68 -33.85 3.39
N GLU A 183 -3.03 -32.85 4.01
CA GLU A 183 -3.27 -31.46 3.66
C GLU A 183 -2.66 -31.11 2.29
N PRO A 184 -3.23 -30.15 1.54
CA PRO A 184 -2.60 -29.65 0.33
C PRO A 184 -1.23 -29.05 0.64
N GLU A 185 -0.20 -29.46 -0.08
CA GLU A 185 1.19 -29.05 0.16
C GLU A 185 1.40 -27.52 0.25
N LEU A 186 0.66 -26.71 -0.52
CA LEU A 186 0.78 -25.24 -0.43
C LEU A 186 0.27 -24.68 0.92
N VAL A 187 -0.67 -25.39 1.55
CA VAL A 187 -1.15 -25.11 2.93
C VAL A 187 -0.07 -25.51 3.92
N MET A 188 0.50 -26.71 3.79
CA MET A 188 1.62 -27.17 4.63
C MET A 188 2.80 -26.20 4.57
N LEU A 189 3.14 -25.71 3.37
CA LEU A 189 4.23 -24.77 3.13
C LEU A 189 3.93 -23.38 3.73
N SER A 190 2.68 -22.90 3.66
CA SER A 190 2.24 -21.69 4.39
C SER A 190 2.39 -21.86 5.90
N THR A 191 1.94 -22.98 6.47
CA THR A 191 2.05 -23.30 7.91
C THR A 191 3.51 -23.39 8.37
N PHE A 192 4.36 -24.08 7.59
CA PHE A 192 5.79 -24.18 7.82
C PHE A 192 6.47 -22.80 7.84
N LEU A 193 6.24 -21.97 6.82
CA LEU A 193 6.87 -20.65 6.72
C LEU A 193 6.46 -19.73 7.87
N ASN A 194 5.22 -19.81 8.36
CA ASN A 194 4.81 -19.09 9.56
C ASN A 194 5.57 -19.58 10.81
N LYS A 195 5.64 -20.89 11.02
CA LYS A 195 6.39 -21.48 12.14
C LYS A 195 7.85 -21.04 12.15
N ILE A 196 8.51 -20.96 10.99
CA ILE A 196 9.89 -20.44 10.94
C ILE A 196 9.93 -18.92 11.15
N ALA A 197 9.02 -18.14 10.57
CA ALA A 197 8.96 -16.68 10.79
C ALA A 197 8.77 -16.33 12.28
N ASP A 198 7.96 -17.10 13.01
CA ASP A 198 7.75 -16.97 14.46
C ASP A 198 9.00 -17.35 15.27
N GLN A 199 9.71 -18.41 14.88
CA GLN A 199 11.01 -18.76 15.48
C GLN A 199 12.05 -17.65 15.27
N CYS A 200 12.06 -17.03 14.10
CA CYS A 200 13.00 -15.96 13.77
C CYS A 200 12.67 -14.65 14.52
N SER A 201 11.39 -14.33 14.72
CA SER A 201 10.99 -13.17 15.52
C SER A 201 11.30 -13.36 17.01
N ALA A 202 11.06 -14.56 17.56
CA ALA A 202 11.40 -14.91 18.94
C ALA A 202 12.91 -14.92 19.23
N SER A 203 13.75 -15.12 18.20
CA SER A 203 15.21 -15.16 18.32
C SER A 203 15.90 -13.78 18.21
N MET A 204 15.15 -12.73 17.85
CA MET A 204 15.70 -11.37 17.76
C MET A 204 15.65 -10.72 19.15
N PRO A 205 16.78 -10.21 19.70
CA PRO A 205 16.73 -9.39 20.90
C PRO A 205 15.83 -8.18 20.66
N ILE A 206 14.90 -7.93 21.57
CA ILE A 206 14.21 -6.63 21.61
C ILE A 206 15.30 -5.60 21.91
N GLU A 207 15.74 -4.85 20.88
CA GLU A 207 16.50 -3.64 21.11
C GLU A 207 15.63 -2.74 21.98
N LYS A 208 15.99 -2.65 23.27
CA LYS A 208 15.43 -1.65 24.17
C LYS A 208 15.73 -0.30 23.52
N GLY A 209 14.71 0.29 22.91
CA GLY A 209 14.81 1.56 22.22
C GLY A 209 15.59 2.52 23.10
N SER A 210 16.73 2.97 22.62
CA SER A 210 17.63 3.81 23.40
C SER A 210 16.87 5.08 23.76
N SER A 211 16.42 5.16 25.02
CA SER A 211 15.78 6.34 25.57
C SER A 211 16.75 7.50 25.39
N GLN A 212 16.53 8.31 24.36
CA GLN A 212 17.26 9.55 24.17
C GLN A 212 16.83 10.51 25.28
N SER A 213 17.48 10.34 26.42
CA SER A 213 17.46 11.29 27.52
C SER A 213 17.84 12.64 26.95
N SER A 214 16.87 13.55 26.94
CA SER A 214 17.05 14.93 26.50
C SER A 214 18.14 15.60 27.33
N ARG A 215 19.38 15.60 26.82
CA ARG A 215 20.45 16.44 27.40
C ARG A 215 20.04 17.90 27.21
N PRO A 216 19.95 18.71 28.27
CA PRO A 216 19.66 20.13 28.13
C PRO A 216 20.80 20.81 27.37
N ALA A 217 20.42 21.70 26.44
CA ALA A 217 21.39 22.44 25.64
C ALA A 217 22.23 23.36 26.54
N LEU A 218 23.55 23.14 26.55
CA LEU A 218 24.48 24.07 27.18
C LEU A 218 24.63 25.30 26.30
N ASP A 219 24.06 26.41 26.78
CA ASP A 219 24.10 27.74 26.19
C ASP A 219 25.54 28.18 25.87
N ARG A 220 25.89 28.18 24.56
CA ARG A 220 27.18 28.69 24.07
C ARG A 220 27.05 30.17 23.73
N ARG A 221 27.32 31.02 24.74
CA ARG A 221 27.51 32.47 24.55
C ARG A 221 28.46 32.79 23.38
N PRO A 222 28.14 33.77 22.52
CA PRO A 222 29.03 34.19 21.44
C PRO A 222 30.18 35.05 21.99
N ARG A 223 31.43 34.57 21.86
CA ARG A 223 32.63 35.35 22.23
C ARG A 223 33.26 35.98 20.99
N ARG A 224 33.03 37.29 20.81
CA ARG A 224 33.80 38.14 19.88
C ARG A 224 35.24 38.30 20.38
N THR A 225 36.21 38.22 19.48
CA THR A 225 37.50 38.95 19.58
C THR A 225 38.09 39.21 18.19
N ASN A 226 38.89 40.27 18.08
CA ASN A 226 39.18 40.95 16.82
C ASN A 226 40.46 40.46 16.11
N ALA A 227 40.63 40.91 14.86
CA ALA A 227 41.78 40.66 14.00
C ALA A 227 43.09 41.31 14.48
N ILE A 228 44.22 40.80 13.98
CA ILE A 228 45.48 41.54 13.76
C ILE A 228 46.03 41.11 12.39
N ASN A 229 46.45 42.09 11.58
CA ASN A 229 47.12 41.87 10.29
C ASN A 229 48.52 41.29 10.48
N ASN A 230 49.07 40.68 9.42
CA ASN A 230 50.50 40.86 9.16
C ASN A 230 50.77 41.08 7.67
N MET A 231 51.67 42.02 7.41
CA MET A 231 51.85 42.72 6.13
C MET A 231 53.20 42.34 5.53
N ARG A 232 53.29 42.07 4.22
CA ARG A 232 54.56 42.22 3.49
C ARG A 232 54.39 42.44 1.98
N TYR A 233 54.64 43.69 1.60
CA TYR A 233 55.31 44.20 0.38
C TYR A 233 56.28 43.21 -0.33
N ASN A 234 56.66 43.37 -1.62
CA ASN A 234 56.56 44.56 -2.49
C ASN A 234 56.59 44.23 -4.00
N GLY A 235 56.15 45.21 -4.82
CA GLY A 235 56.72 45.55 -6.14
C GLY A 235 56.18 44.78 -7.36
N SER A 236 56.10 45.38 -8.55
CA SER A 236 56.30 46.79 -8.97
C SER A 236 55.73 46.99 -10.39
N ASN A 237 55.64 48.26 -10.82
CA ASN A 237 55.57 48.71 -12.22
C ASN A 237 54.19 48.60 -12.93
N SER A 238 53.75 49.50 -13.81
CA SER A 238 53.89 50.98 -13.96
C SER A 238 52.98 51.40 -15.13
N ASN A 239 52.51 52.65 -15.12
CA ASN A 239 51.97 53.38 -16.30
C ASN A 239 50.69 52.81 -16.97
N SER A 240 49.86 53.57 -17.70
CA SER A 240 49.39 54.97 -17.63
C SER A 240 48.54 55.17 -18.89
N HIS A 241 47.30 55.70 -18.81
CA HIS A 241 46.84 56.81 -19.65
C HIS A 241 45.37 57.17 -19.39
N THR A 242 45.11 58.47 -19.54
CA THR A 242 43.82 59.16 -19.37
C THR A 242 43.11 59.33 -20.73
N THR A 243 41.89 59.89 -20.70
CA THR A 243 41.02 60.34 -21.80
C THR A 243 40.06 59.27 -22.35
N LEU A 244 38.76 59.57 -22.54
CA LEU A 244 38.01 60.82 -22.33
C LEU A 244 36.58 60.52 -21.86
#